data_AF-A0A929CJA0-F1
#
_entry.id   AF-A0A929CJA0-F1
#
_cell.length_a   1.000
_cell.length_b   1.000
_cell.length_c   1.000
_cell.angle_alpha   90.00
_cell.angle_beta   90.00
_cell.angle_gamma   90.00
#
_symmetry.space_group_name_H-M   'P 1'
#
loop_
_entity.id
_entity.type
_entity.pdbx_description
1 polymer ?
#
loop_
_entity_poly.entity_id
_entity_poly.type
_entity_poly.pdbx_seq_one_letter_code
_entity_poly.pdbx_strand_id
1 'polypeptide(L)'
;VIREVPAASYELPSLALSLEGGGLYVLDPREPERPKALERLFQFDIELTESVTDKVEERVYVRFEHSPEPLAFRWYRGLRRMLLSRFAI
;
A
#
# COMPACT_ATOMS: atom_id res chain seq x y z
N VAL A 1 -6.24 9.79 -2.03
CA VAL A 1 -5.29 9.15 -1.09
C VAL A 1 -4.61 10.27 -0.34
N ILE A 2 -4.80 10.34 0.98
CA ILE A 2 -4.22 11.41 1.82
C ILE A 2 -2.77 11.06 2.15
N ARG A 3 -2.49 9.76 2.35
CA ARG A 3 -1.15 9.23 2.56
C ARG A 3 -1.02 7.85 1.93
N GLU A 4 0.04 7.68 1.14
CA GLU A 4 0.52 6.38 0.68
C GLU A 4 1.83 6.12 1.42
N VAL A 5 1.97 4.95 2.06
CA VAL A 5 3.29 4.49 2.49
C VAL A 5 3.87 3.71 1.31
N PRO A 6 4.83 4.29 0.56
CA PRO A 6 5.26 3.75 -0.74
C PRO A 6 6.04 2.43 -0.64
N ALA A 7 6.23 1.88 0.57
CA ALA A 7 6.94 0.65 0.82
C ALA A 7 6.05 -0.33 1.59
N ALA A 8 6.02 -1.57 1.11
CA ALA A 8 5.37 -2.65 1.84
C ALA A 8 6.09 -2.85 3.18
N SER A 9 5.34 -2.86 4.28
CA SER A 9 5.86 -3.00 5.64
C SER A 9 5.32 -4.27 6.29
N TYR A 10 6.03 -4.75 7.30
CA TYR A 10 5.53 -5.81 8.20
C TYR A 10 4.75 -5.22 9.38
N GLU A 11 4.72 -3.90 9.52
CA GLU A 11 3.99 -3.24 10.60
C GLU A 11 2.48 -3.33 10.37
N LEU A 12 1.77 -3.78 11.41
CA LEU A 12 0.33 -3.86 11.41
C LEU A 12 -0.22 -2.59 12.09
N PRO A 13 -1.13 -1.81 11.46
CA PRO A 13 -1.65 -0.57 12.04
C PRO A 13 -2.42 -0.78 13.35
N SER A 14 -3.02 -1.98 13.52
CA SER A 14 -3.75 -2.38 14.71
C SER A 14 -3.69 -3.90 14.85
N LEU A 15 -3.52 -4.39 16.08
CA LEU A 15 -3.52 -5.82 16.40
C LEU A 15 -4.88 -6.49 16.14
N ALA A 16 -5.97 -5.73 16.06
CA ALA A 16 -7.28 -6.25 15.65
C ALA A 16 -7.26 -6.83 14.22
N LEU A 17 -6.30 -6.43 13.39
CA LEU A 17 -6.13 -6.97 12.05
C LEU A 17 -5.39 -8.32 12.03
N SER A 18 -4.80 -8.73 13.16
CA SER A 18 -4.12 -10.02 13.29
C SER A 18 -5.10 -11.17 13.51
N LEU A 19 -4.71 -12.41 13.19
CA LEU A 19 -5.53 -13.60 13.47
C LEU A 19 -5.92 -13.72 14.95
N GLU A 20 -4.99 -13.38 15.85
CA GLU A 20 -5.21 -13.39 17.30
C GLU A 20 -6.24 -12.33 17.74
N GLY A 21 -6.26 -11.20 17.03
CA GLY A 21 -7.25 -10.13 17.20
C GLY A 21 -8.55 -10.31 16.42
N GLY A 22 -8.74 -11.44 15.73
CA GLY A 22 -9.95 -11.73 14.92
C GLY A 22 -9.90 -11.20 13.47
N GLY A 23 -8.76 -10.67 13.05
CA GLY A 23 -8.48 -10.23 11.69
C GLY A 23 -7.98 -11.35 10.78
N LEU A 24 -7.20 -10.99 9.75
CA LEU A 24 -6.80 -11.90 8.66
C LEU A 24 -5.29 -12.15 8.57
N TYR A 25 -4.48 -11.34 9.24
CA TYR A 25 -3.03 -11.39 9.05
C TYR A 25 -2.34 -12.21 10.13
N VAL A 26 -1.46 -13.12 9.72
CA VAL A 26 -0.64 -13.93 10.64
C VAL A 26 0.47 -13.05 11.21
N LEU A 27 0.72 -13.11 12.52
CA LEU A 27 1.87 -12.47 13.13
C LEU A 27 3.12 -13.36 13.08
N ASP A 28 4.31 -12.78 12.99
CA ASP A 28 5.57 -13.53 13.06
C ASP A 28 5.79 -14.06 14.49
N PRO A 29 5.78 -15.39 14.71
CA PRO A 29 5.96 -15.97 16.04
C PRO A 29 7.39 -15.81 16.59
N ARG A 30 8.35 -15.36 15.77
CA ARG A 30 9.76 -15.19 16.17
C ARG A 30 10.00 -13.89 16.93
N GLU A 31 9.13 -12.89 16.79
CA GLU A 31 9.23 -11.57 17.43
C GLU A 31 7.99 -11.27 18.29
N PRO A 32 7.71 -12.04 19.37
CA PRO A 32 6.49 -11.87 20.17
C PRO A 32 6.40 -10.52 20.90
N GLU A 33 7.55 -9.89 21.20
CA GLU A 33 7.60 -8.56 21.83
C GLU A 33 7.29 -7.42 20.85
N ARG A 34 7.38 -7.69 19.54
CA ARG A 34 7.13 -6.71 18.47
C ARG A 34 6.26 -7.35 17.39
N PRO A 35 4.95 -7.44 17.63
CA PRO A 35 4.03 -8.11 16.72
C PRO A 35 4.06 -7.47 15.34
N LYS A 36 4.60 -8.21 14.39
CA LYS A 36 4.69 -7.86 12.96
C LYS A 36 3.91 -8.87 12.15
N ALA A 37 3.31 -8.45 11.05
CA ALA A 37 2.76 -9.34 10.06
C ALA A 37 3.86 -10.26 9.49
N LEU A 38 3.51 -11.52 9.21
CA LEU A 38 4.40 -12.46 8.55
C LEU A 38 4.64 -12.07 7.07
N GLU A 39 3.62 -11.46 6.45
CA GLU A 39 3.66 -10.99 5.07
C GLU A 39 3.82 -9.45 5.01
N ARG A 40 4.29 -8.95 3.86
CA ARG A 40 4.45 -7.51 3.65
C ARG A 40 3.13 -6.92 3.17
N LEU A 41 2.66 -5.89 3.87
CA LEU A 41 1.40 -5.21 3.61
C LEU A 41 1.64 -3.78 3.15
N PHE A 42 0.75 -3.28 2.29
CA PHE A 42 0.71 -1.86 1.91
C PHE A 42 -0.42 -1.17 2.67
N GLN A 43 -0.10 -0.06 3.31
CA GLN A 43 -1.09 0.77 3.99
C GLN A 43 -1.44 1.99 3.13
N PHE A 44 -2.74 2.17 2.90
CA PHE A 44 -3.29 3.31 2.19
C PHE A 44 -4.30 4.03 3.09
N ASP A 45 -4.05 5.31 3.34
CA ASP A 45 -5.00 6.16 4.05
C ASP A 45 -5.81 6.94 2.99
N ILE A 46 -7.11 6.65 2.90
CA ILE A 46 -8.01 7.18 1.88
C ILE A 46 -8.99 8.19 2.49
N GLU A 47 -9.24 9.28 1.77
CA GLU A 47 -10.32 10.22 2.08
C GLU A 47 -11.59 9.75 1.39
N LEU A 48 -12.70 9.77 2.11
CA LEU A 48 -14.02 9.50 1.55
C LEU A 48 -14.72 10.85 1.30
N THR A 49 -15.13 11.11 0.06
CA THR A 49 -15.80 12.35 -0.33
C THR A 49 -17.19 12.52 0.31
N GLU A 50 -17.83 11.39 0.63
CA GLU A 50 -19.11 11.34 1.34
C GLU A 50 -18.96 10.44 2.58
N SER A 51 -19.64 10.76 3.67
CA SER A 51 -19.66 9.93 4.88
C SER A 51 -20.37 8.61 4.57
N VAL A 52 -19.59 7.56 4.27
CA VAL A 52 -20.13 6.27 3.83
C VAL A 52 -20.77 5.48 4.99
N THR A 53 -20.45 5.80 6.25
CA THR A 53 -21.03 5.10 7.42
C THR A 53 -20.89 5.90 8.71
N ASP A 54 -21.89 5.78 9.60
CA ASP A 54 -21.86 6.27 10.99
C ASP A 54 -21.30 5.21 11.96
N LYS A 55 -20.90 4.03 11.46
CA LYS A 55 -20.44 2.91 12.27
C LYS A 55 -18.92 2.75 12.20
N VAL A 56 -18.32 2.54 13.37
CA VAL A 56 -16.90 2.22 13.51
C VAL A 56 -16.71 0.72 13.31
N GLU A 57 -15.54 0.30 12.80
CA GLU A 57 -15.12 -1.10 12.61
C GLU A 57 -15.74 -1.87 11.43
N GLU A 58 -16.29 -1.18 10.43
CA GLU A 58 -16.78 -1.83 9.22
C GLU A 58 -15.68 -2.09 8.18
N ARG A 59 -15.88 -3.13 7.36
CA ARG A 59 -15.00 -3.47 6.24
C ARG A 59 -15.55 -2.84 4.97
N VAL A 60 -14.78 -1.95 4.36
CA VAL A 60 -15.12 -1.34 3.07
C VAL A 60 -14.24 -1.94 1.99
N TYR A 61 -14.86 -2.32 0.87
CA TYR A 61 -14.14 -2.76 -0.33
C TYR A 61 -13.89 -1.56 -1.23
N VAL A 62 -12.62 -1.29 -1.53
CA VAL A 62 -12.22 -0.20 -2.41
C VAL A 62 -11.58 -0.74 -3.67
N ARG A 63 -11.86 -0.10 -4.81
CA ARG A 63 -11.25 -0.43 -6.10
C ARG A 63 -10.32 0.70 -6.51
N PHE A 64 -9.02 0.39 -6.58
CA PHE A 64 -8.03 1.31 -7.12
C PHE A 64 -8.04 1.22 -8.65
N GLU A 65 -8.42 2.31 -9.32
CA GLU A 65 -8.32 2.44 -10.77
C GLU A 65 -7.06 3.24 -11.11
N HIS A 66 -6.14 2.61 -11.83
CA HIS A 66 -4.95 3.29 -12.36
C HIS A 66 -5.25 3.76 -13.77
N SER A 67 -5.09 5.06 -14.03
CA SER A 67 -5.32 5.59 -15.37
C SER A 67 -4.39 4.92 -16.39
N PRO A 68 -4.90 4.53 -17.58
CA PRO A 68 -4.07 3.93 -18.61
C PRO A 68 -3.05 4.94 -19.09
N GLU A 69 -1.76 4.64 -18.90
CA GLU A 69 -0.68 5.44 -19.45
C GLU A 69 -0.36 4.94 -20.87
N PRO A 70 -0.38 5.80 -21.91
CA PRO A 70 -0.03 5.40 -23.26
C PRO A 70 1.38 4.80 -23.31
N LEU A 71 1.54 3.69 -24.04
CA LEU A 71 2.81 2.97 -24.20
C LEU A 71 3.96 3.89 -24.64
N ALA A 72 3.66 4.88 -25.49
CA ALA A 72 4.62 5.87 -25.97
C ALA A 72 5.28 6.65 -24.82
N PHE A 73 4.53 7.06 -23.79
CA PHE A 73 5.09 7.78 -22.64
C PHE A 73 5.97 6.87 -21.77
N ARG A 74 5.59 5.60 -21.62
CA ARG A 74 6.41 4.60 -20.91
C ARG A 74 7.75 4.39 -21.61
N TRP A 75 7.73 4.27 -22.94
CA TRP A 75 8.93 4.10 -23.77
C TRP A 75 9.81 5.35 -23.79
N TYR A 76 9.22 6.53 -23.97
CA TYR A 76 9.93 7.81 -23.94
C TYR A 76 10.67 8.03 -22.62
N ARG A 77 10.04 7.74 -21.47
CA ARG A 77 10.71 7.84 -20.16
C ARG A 77 11.89 6.89 -20.01
N GLY A 78 11.85 5.72 -20.65
CA GLY A 78 12.98 4.79 -20.72
C GLY A 78 14.10 5.32 -21.61
N LEU A 79 13.77 5.70 -22.84
CA LEU A 79 14.70 6.26 -23.82
C LEU A 79 15.41 7.52 -23.30
N ARG A 80 14.66 8.44 -22.68
CA ARG A 80 15.21 9.66 -22.07
C ARG A 80 16.22 9.32 -20.98
N ARG A 81 15.93 8.34 -20.11
CA ARG A 81 16.86 7.91 -19.05
C ARG A 81 18.14 7.32 -19.64
N MET A 82 18.02 6.48 -20.67
CA MET A 82 19.19 5.91 -21.36
C MET A 82 20.03 6.99 -22.03
N LEU A 83 19.39 7.92 -22.73
CA LEU A 83 20.05 9.03 -23.40
C LEU A 83 20.80 9.91 -22.38
N LEU A 84 20.12 10.33 -21.31
CA LEU A 84 20.77 11.13 -20.26
C LEU A 84 21.89 10.35 -19.57
N SER A 85 21.74 9.06 -19.27
CA SER A 85 22.83 8.28 -18.66
C SER A 85 24.05 8.12 -19.57
N ARG A 86 23.87 8.18 -20.90
CA ARG A 86 24.93 7.93 -21.88
C ARG A 86 25.56 9.20 -22.43
N PHE A 87 24.80 10.29 -22.45
CA PHE A 87 25.18 11.55 -23.10
C PHE A 87 25.21 12.75 -22.15
N ALA A 88 24.75 12.62 -20.90
CA ALA A 88 25.01 13.62 -19.87
C ALA A 88 26.36 13.32 -19.18
N ILE A 89 27.43 13.68 -19.87
CA ILE A 89 28.70 14.17 -19.34
C ILE A 89 28.86 15.57 -19.91
#